data_AF-A0A9P6E430-F1
#
_entry.id   AF-A0A9P6E430-F1
#
_cell.length_a   1.000
_cell.length_b   1.000
_cell.length_c   1.000
_cell.angle_alpha   90.00
_cell.angle_beta   90.00
_cell.angle_gamma   90.00
#
_symmetry.space_group_name_H-M   'P 1'
#
loop_
_entity.id
_entity.type
_entity.pdbx_description
1 polymer ?
#
loop_
_entity_poly.entity_id
_entity_poly.type
_entity_poly.pdbx_seq_one_letter_code
_entity_poly.pdbx_strand_id
1 'polypeptide(L)'
;MLERSRTTDIVVEVDLCVAKDYHRRAEIKIEKVAFLEHIFKQHASRILNLHVISSIYQNIPSFPPSTPRLQILDLYHHASGTNIPHFPTLLLSASPLEELRLEGYKVDWTNFTFPGLKTLALKYIRPFEGSTSVIPFIEALQRTRRLQMLHINCSLPKFIASEDLSAVAPVELLSLRELYLEDSQEGYNAKFLSCLRIPSVTLVEVE
;
A
#
# COMPACT_ATOMS: atom_id res chain seq x y z
N MET A 1 -43.46 2.14 7.16
CA MET A 1 -42.24 2.81 6.64
C MET A 1 -41.10 2.46 7.57
N LEU A 2 -40.19 1.58 7.15
CA LEU A 2 -38.98 1.29 7.91
C LEU A 2 -37.98 2.42 7.66
N GLU A 3 -37.69 3.21 8.68
CA GLU A 3 -36.61 4.18 8.64
C GLU A 3 -35.30 3.44 8.34
N ARG A 4 -34.71 3.72 7.18
CA ARG A 4 -33.35 3.27 6.86
C ARG A 4 -32.42 3.90 7.89
N SER A 5 -32.03 3.11 8.89
CA SER A 5 -30.94 3.44 9.80
C SER A 5 -29.74 3.88 8.95
N ARG A 6 -29.37 5.16 9.05
CA ARG A 6 -28.18 5.70 8.40
C ARG A 6 -26.98 5.05 9.06
N THR A 7 -26.44 4.01 8.44
CA THR A 7 -25.16 3.43 8.86
C THR A 7 -24.06 4.44 8.56
N THR A 8 -23.60 5.13 9.61
CA THR A 8 -22.50 6.11 9.53
C THR A 8 -21.20 5.41 9.17
N ASP A 9 -20.46 5.95 8.22
CA ASP A 9 -19.11 5.48 7.91
C ASP A 9 -18.14 5.77 9.06
N ILE A 10 -17.07 4.99 9.18
CA ILE A 10 -16.09 5.13 10.27
C ILE A 10 -14.66 5.31 9.74
N VAL A 11 -13.90 6.13 10.44
CA VAL A 11 -12.46 6.33 10.29
C VAL A 11 -11.78 5.62 11.46
N VAL A 12 -10.79 4.79 11.15
CA VAL A 12 -10.06 4.00 12.14
C VAL A 12 -8.59 4.39 12.06
N GLU A 13 -8.07 4.92 13.17
CA GLU A 13 -6.65 5.23 13.35
C GLU A 13 -6.14 4.46 14.56
N VAL A 14 -5.14 3.60 14.35
CA VAL A 14 -4.60 2.75 15.41
C VAL A 14 -3.08 2.78 15.38
N ASP A 15 -2.50 3.21 16.49
CA ASP A 15 -1.08 3.06 16.77
C ASP A 15 -0.83 1.80 17.60
N LEU A 16 -0.26 0.77 16.96
CA LEU A 16 0.15 -0.49 17.57
C LEU A 16 1.56 -0.43 18.18
N CYS A 17 2.22 0.73 18.17
CA CYS A 17 3.48 0.91 18.87
C CYS A 17 3.27 0.80 20.38
N VAL A 18 4.25 0.19 21.05
CA VAL A 18 4.26 0.07 22.51
C VAL A 18 5.49 0.79 23.06
N ALA A 19 5.29 1.57 24.11
CA ALA A 19 6.34 2.32 24.77
C ALA A 19 7.48 1.41 25.27
N LYS A 20 8.64 2.02 25.58
CA LYS A 20 9.91 1.34 25.85
C LYS A 20 9.90 0.37 27.05
N ASP A 21 8.83 0.28 27.82
CA ASP A 21 8.76 -0.56 29.02
C ASP A 21 8.54 -2.05 28.70
N TYR A 22 9.63 -2.82 28.75
CA TYR A 22 9.71 -4.19 28.22
C TYR A 22 8.68 -5.17 28.79
N HIS A 23 8.28 -5.05 30.05
CA HIS A 23 7.40 -6.01 30.71
C HIS A 23 5.92 -5.84 30.36
N ARG A 24 5.49 -4.61 30.03
CA ARG A 24 4.09 -4.30 29.68
C ARG A 24 3.81 -4.40 28.17
N ARG A 25 4.84 -4.71 27.37
CA ARG A 25 4.74 -4.73 25.90
C ARG A 25 3.81 -5.79 25.35
N ALA A 26 3.84 -6.99 25.91
CA ALA A 26 3.07 -8.11 25.38
C ALA A 26 1.56 -7.95 25.62
N GLU A 27 1.17 -7.51 26.82
CA GLU A 27 -0.23 -7.34 27.20
C GLU A 27 -0.88 -6.17 26.44
N ILE A 28 -0.27 -4.99 26.44
CA ILE A 28 -0.77 -3.82 25.69
C ILE A 28 -0.85 -4.13 24.19
N LYS A 29 0.10 -4.92 23.66
CA LYS A 29 0.06 -5.39 22.28
C LYS A 29 -1.18 -6.24 22.02
N ILE A 30 -1.44 -7.25 22.87
CA ILE A 30 -2.59 -8.15 22.72
C ILE A 30 -3.89 -7.34 22.77
N GLU A 31 -4.02 -6.40 23.70
CA GLU A 31 -5.21 -5.57 23.84
C GLU A 31 -5.47 -4.69 22.61
N LYS A 32 -4.44 -3.99 22.11
CA LYS A 32 -4.58 -3.14 20.91
C LYS A 32 -4.91 -3.94 19.66
N VAL A 33 -4.29 -5.11 19.48
CA VAL A 33 -4.60 -6.01 18.35
C VAL A 33 -6.02 -6.55 18.49
N ALA A 34 -6.41 -7.04 19.67
CA ALA A 34 -7.76 -7.55 19.92
C ALA A 34 -8.83 -6.47 19.73
N PHE A 35 -8.54 -5.22 20.09
CA PHE A 35 -9.42 -4.08 19.83
C PHE A 35 -9.60 -3.83 18.33
N LEU A 36 -8.52 -3.85 17.55
CA LEU A 36 -8.60 -3.69 16.09
C LEU A 36 -9.35 -4.85 15.43
N GLU A 37 -9.11 -6.10 15.86
CA GLU A 37 -9.87 -7.27 15.42
C GLU A 37 -11.36 -7.15 15.78
N HIS A 38 -11.68 -6.60 16.95
CA HIS A 38 -13.06 -6.33 17.35
C HIS A 38 -13.74 -5.31 16.42
N ILE A 39 -13.05 -4.21 16.09
CA ILE A 39 -13.54 -3.22 15.12
C ILE A 39 -13.78 -3.88 13.77
N PHE A 40 -12.83 -4.67 13.26
CA PHE A 40 -12.99 -5.38 11.99
C PHE A 40 -14.20 -6.32 12.02
N LYS A 41 -14.37 -7.10 13.09
CA LYS A 41 -15.50 -8.03 13.22
C LYS A 41 -16.85 -7.32 13.23
N GLN A 42 -16.96 -6.17 13.88
CA GLN A 42 -18.24 -5.47 14.06
C GLN A 42 -18.55 -4.44 12.97
N HIS A 43 -17.51 -3.88 12.34
CA HIS A 43 -17.64 -2.65 11.57
C HIS A 43 -16.90 -2.65 10.23
N ALA A 44 -16.30 -3.75 9.78
CA ALA A 44 -15.56 -3.81 8.51
C ALA A 44 -16.31 -3.22 7.30
N SER A 45 -17.63 -3.45 7.21
CA SER A 45 -18.47 -2.94 6.11
C SER A 45 -18.69 -1.43 6.11
N ARG A 46 -18.29 -0.74 7.19
CA ARG A 46 -18.46 0.71 7.40
C ARG A 46 -17.13 1.45 7.40
N ILE A 47 -15.99 0.75 7.39
CA ILE A 47 -14.68 1.39 7.40
C ILE A 47 -14.46 2.10 6.06
N LEU A 48 -14.24 3.41 6.14
CA LEU A 48 -13.93 4.26 5.00
C LEU A 48 -12.42 4.51 4.91
N ASN A 49 -11.81 4.82 6.05
CA ASN A 49 -10.39 5.11 6.17
C ASN A 49 -9.79 4.22 7.26
N LEU A 50 -8.67 3.60 6.94
CA LEU A 50 -7.92 2.77 7.87
C LEU A 50 -6.46 3.21 7.89
N HIS A 51 -6.04 3.75 9.01
CA HIS A 51 -4.65 4.11 9.29
C HIS A 51 -4.11 3.21 10.41
N VAL A 52 -3.05 2.46 10.13
CA VAL A 52 -2.43 1.55 11.09
C VAL A 52 -0.92 1.77 11.11
N ILE A 53 -0.42 2.18 12.28
CA ILE A 53 1.01 2.31 12.56
C ILE A 53 1.43 1.11 13.38
N SER A 54 2.47 0.40 12.94
CA SER A 54 3.00 -0.77 13.64
C SER A 54 4.51 -0.70 13.79
N SER A 55 5.01 -0.99 14.98
CA SER A 55 6.42 -1.30 15.22
C SER A 55 6.65 -2.80 15.42
N ILE A 56 5.65 -3.63 15.13
CA ILE A 56 5.59 -5.01 15.58
C ILE A 56 6.10 -5.95 14.48
N TYR A 57 7.29 -6.51 14.66
CA TYR A 57 7.91 -7.48 13.75
C TYR A 57 7.05 -8.69 13.35
N GLN A 58 5.99 -9.00 14.10
CA GLN A 58 5.16 -10.18 13.90
C GLN A 58 3.70 -9.87 14.23
N ASN A 59 2.86 -9.94 13.19
CA ASN A 59 1.40 -9.90 13.16
C ASN A 59 0.79 -8.49 13.13
N ILE A 60 0.68 -7.94 11.91
CA ILE A 60 -0.48 -7.10 11.58
C ILE A 60 -1.71 -7.99 11.75
N PRO A 61 -2.80 -7.52 12.39
CA PRO A 61 -4.03 -8.31 12.46
C PRO A 61 -4.48 -8.74 11.07
N SER A 62 -5.11 -9.91 10.98
CA SER A 62 -5.72 -10.35 9.74
C SER A 62 -6.79 -9.32 9.35
N PHE A 63 -6.61 -8.72 8.18
CA PHE A 63 -7.63 -7.83 7.67
C PHE A 63 -8.92 -8.60 7.42
N PRO A 64 -10.09 -7.97 7.66
CA PRO A 64 -11.35 -8.63 7.40
C PRO A 64 -11.44 -8.96 5.90
N PRO A 65 -12.05 -10.09 5.54
CA PRO A 65 -12.12 -10.55 4.15
C PRO A 65 -12.97 -9.64 3.25
N SER A 66 -13.67 -8.64 3.82
CA SER A 66 -14.48 -7.69 3.07
C SER A 66 -14.49 -6.31 3.72
N THR A 67 -14.02 -5.30 2.97
CA THR A 67 -14.11 -3.88 3.33
C THR A 67 -14.66 -3.07 2.14
N PRO A 68 -15.94 -3.29 1.78
CA PRO A 68 -16.53 -2.82 0.53
C PRO A 68 -16.67 -1.30 0.42
N ARG A 69 -16.33 -0.55 1.48
CA ARG A 69 -16.37 0.91 1.53
C ARG A 69 -15.00 1.56 1.72
N LEU A 70 -13.93 0.77 1.88
CA LEU A 70 -12.61 1.30 2.18
C LEU A 70 -12.08 2.12 1.00
N GLN A 71 -11.84 3.40 1.24
CA GLN A 71 -11.33 4.38 0.26
C GLN A 71 -9.86 4.71 0.52
N ILE A 72 -9.45 4.77 1.78
CA ILE A 72 -8.07 5.11 2.18
C ILE A 72 -7.52 3.98 3.05
N LEU A 73 -6.41 3.40 2.60
CA LEU A 73 -5.62 2.43 3.37
C LEU A 73 -4.20 2.96 3.54
N ASP A 74 -3.84 3.24 4.78
CA ASP A 74 -2.53 3.75 5.15
C ASP A 74 -1.91 2.83 6.22
N LEU A 75 -0.89 2.09 5.81
CA LEU A 75 -0.21 1.13 6.65
C LEU A 75 1.25 1.56 6.77
N TYR A 76 1.70 1.70 8.01
CA TYR A 76 3.07 2.06 8.33
C TYR A 76 3.72 1.01 9.21
N HIS A 77 4.93 0.59 8.85
CA HIS A 77 5.76 -0.29 9.66
C HIS A 77 7.15 0.27 9.92
N HIS A 78 7.51 0.45 11.20
CA HIS A 78 8.83 0.97 11.59
C HIS A 78 9.99 0.06 11.18
N ALA A 79 9.79 -1.27 11.22
CA ALA A 79 10.82 -2.21 10.77
C ALA A 79 10.63 -2.56 9.29
N SER A 80 11.66 -2.37 8.47
CA SER A 80 11.61 -2.75 7.06
C SER A 80 11.55 -4.28 6.90
N GLY A 81 10.67 -4.78 6.04
CA GLY A 81 10.69 -6.17 5.59
C GLY A 81 9.66 -7.08 6.26
N THR A 82 8.62 -6.53 6.88
CA THR A 82 7.49 -7.30 7.41
C THR A 82 6.54 -7.69 6.29
N ASN A 83 6.11 -8.95 6.27
CA ASN A 83 5.07 -9.40 5.34
C ASN A 83 3.71 -8.84 5.78
N ILE A 84 2.90 -8.36 4.84
CA ILE A 84 1.48 -8.11 5.09
C ILE A 84 0.73 -9.43 4.80
N PRO A 85 0.31 -10.19 5.82
CA PRO A 85 -0.46 -11.41 5.59
C PRO A 85 -1.78 -11.07 4.87
N HIS A 86 -2.11 -11.85 3.84
CA HIS A 86 -3.36 -11.72 3.07
C HIS A 86 -3.58 -10.37 2.37
N PHE A 87 -2.50 -9.61 2.11
CA PHE A 87 -2.61 -8.34 1.37
C PHE A 87 -3.38 -8.50 0.05
N PRO A 88 -3.10 -9.49 -0.82
CA PRO A 88 -3.89 -9.64 -2.06
C PRO A 88 -5.39 -9.84 -1.80
N THR A 89 -5.76 -10.55 -0.73
CA THR A 89 -7.18 -10.79 -0.37
C THR A 89 -7.85 -9.53 0.14
N LEU A 90 -7.18 -8.74 0.98
CA LEU A 90 -7.66 -7.43 1.40
C LEU A 90 -7.94 -6.55 0.18
N LEU A 91 -6.98 -6.53 -0.74
CA LEU A 91 -7.02 -5.67 -1.89
C LEU A 91 -8.18 -5.98 -2.84
N LEU A 92 -8.44 -7.27 -3.09
CA LEU A 92 -9.58 -7.72 -3.90
C LEU A 92 -10.94 -7.31 -3.31
N SER A 93 -11.01 -7.09 -2.00
CA SER A 93 -12.25 -6.81 -1.29
C SER A 93 -12.56 -5.31 -1.12
N ALA A 94 -11.57 -4.45 -1.38
CA ALA A 94 -11.64 -3.00 -1.24
C ALA A 94 -11.79 -2.32 -2.62
N SER A 95 -12.84 -2.68 -3.37
CA SER A 95 -13.04 -2.14 -4.73
C SER A 95 -13.11 -0.61 -4.84
N PRO A 96 -13.59 0.16 -3.84
CA PRO A 96 -13.60 1.62 -3.93
C PRO A 96 -12.30 2.27 -3.43
N LEU A 97 -11.23 1.51 -3.19
CA LEU A 97 -9.97 2.05 -2.71
C LEU A 97 -9.42 3.10 -3.70
N GLU A 98 -9.27 4.32 -3.22
CA GLU A 98 -8.76 5.45 -3.98
C GLU A 98 -7.32 5.79 -3.57
N GLU A 99 -6.93 5.49 -2.34
CA GLU A 99 -5.61 5.81 -1.81
C GLU A 99 -5.00 4.63 -1.05
N LEU A 100 -3.77 4.31 -1.43
CA LEU A 100 -2.95 3.29 -0.79
C LEU A 100 -1.60 3.87 -0.41
N ARG A 101 -1.30 3.85 0.88
CA ARG A 101 -0.01 4.22 1.44
C ARG A 101 0.57 3.03 2.19
N LEU A 102 1.78 2.64 1.83
CA LEU A 102 2.48 1.53 2.47
C LEU A 102 3.89 1.97 2.83
N GLU A 103 4.29 1.75 4.07
CA GLU A 103 5.67 1.95 4.52
C GLU A 103 6.25 0.71 5.23
N GLY A 104 7.46 0.28 4.83
CA GLY A 104 8.23 -0.74 5.55
C GLY A 104 7.81 -2.19 5.29
N TYR A 105 6.96 -2.46 4.30
CA TYR A 105 6.41 -3.79 4.03
C TYR A 105 7.06 -4.54 2.85
N LYS A 106 6.89 -5.86 2.88
CA LYS A 106 7.05 -6.76 1.73
C LYS A 106 5.70 -6.95 1.05
N VAL A 107 5.65 -6.69 -0.25
CA VAL A 107 4.40 -6.71 -1.04
C VAL A 107 4.54 -7.65 -2.24
N ASP A 108 3.51 -8.48 -2.44
CA ASP A 108 3.32 -9.25 -3.67
C ASP A 108 2.38 -8.48 -4.61
N TRP A 109 2.89 -8.13 -5.78
CA TRP A 109 2.20 -7.31 -6.78
C TRP A 109 1.50 -8.14 -7.86
N THR A 110 1.71 -9.46 -7.90
CA THR A 110 1.26 -10.36 -8.99
C THR A 110 -0.23 -10.21 -9.30
N ASN A 111 -1.06 -10.09 -8.26
CA ASN A 111 -2.52 -9.99 -8.38
C ASN A 111 -3.08 -8.61 -7.99
N PHE A 112 -2.22 -7.59 -7.98
CA PHE A 112 -2.64 -6.24 -7.60
C PHE A 112 -3.56 -5.66 -8.68
N THR A 113 -4.81 -5.38 -8.29
CA THR A 113 -5.81 -4.78 -9.19
C THR A 113 -6.62 -3.69 -8.47
N PHE A 114 -6.40 -2.43 -8.83
CA PHE A 114 -7.21 -1.30 -8.38
C PHE A 114 -7.48 -0.32 -9.50
N PRO A 115 -8.52 -0.55 -10.30
CA PRO A 115 -8.90 0.38 -11.36
C PRO A 115 -9.32 1.75 -10.80
N GLY A 116 -9.73 1.81 -9.53
CA GLY A 116 -10.16 3.01 -8.82
C GLY A 116 -9.02 3.86 -8.21
N LEU A 117 -7.81 3.31 -8.10
CA LEU A 117 -6.73 3.95 -7.34
C LEU A 117 -6.31 5.27 -7.97
N LYS A 118 -6.26 6.33 -7.16
CA LYS A 118 -5.83 7.68 -7.52
C LYS A 118 -4.48 8.02 -6.91
N THR A 119 -4.18 7.51 -5.71
CA THR A 119 -2.94 7.80 -4.99
C THR A 119 -2.27 6.50 -4.58
N LEU A 120 -0.98 6.37 -4.92
CA LEU A 120 -0.12 5.28 -4.48
C LEU A 120 1.17 5.87 -3.89
N ALA A 121 1.38 5.67 -2.59
CA ALA A 121 2.61 6.07 -1.91
C ALA A 121 3.30 4.84 -1.31
N LEU A 122 4.55 4.61 -1.70
CA LEU A 122 5.33 3.43 -1.34
C LEU A 122 6.66 3.87 -0.74
N LYS A 123 6.86 3.57 0.54
CA LYS A 123 8.07 3.90 1.27
C LYS A 123 8.74 2.67 1.88
N TYR A 124 10.05 2.51 1.69
CA TYR A 124 10.82 1.35 2.17
C TYR A 124 10.19 -0.02 1.84
N ILE A 125 9.48 -0.12 0.70
CA ILE A 125 8.85 -1.34 0.22
C ILE A 125 9.89 -2.28 -0.39
N ARG A 126 9.69 -3.57 -0.16
CA ARG A 126 10.47 -4.66 -0.75
C ARG A 126 9.56 -5.64 -1.49
N PRO A 127 10.05 -6.34 -2.52
CA PRO A 127 9.35 -7.49 -3.07
C PRO A 127 9.10 -8.56 -1.99
N PHE A 128 8.00 -9.30 -2.13
CA PHE A 128 7.68 -10.45 -1.28
C PHE A 128 8.77 -11.54 -1.38
N GLU A 129 8.93 -12.32 -0.30
CA GLU A 129 9.94 -13.40 -0.26
C GLU A 129 9.75 -14.39 -1.42
N GLY A 130 10.83 -14.63 -2.17
CA GLY A 130 10.82 -15.48 -3.36
C GLY A 130 10.57 -14.73 -4.68
N SER A 131 10.15 -13.46 -4.63
CA SER A 131 10.16 -12.59 -5.81
C SER A 131 11.42 -11.72 -5.82
N THR A 132 12.26 -11.88 -6.84
CA THR A 132 13.36 -10.96 -7.14
C THR A 132 12.98 -9.92 -8.19
N SER A 133 11.73 -9.95 -8.66
CA SER A 133 11.30 -9.20 -9.83
C SER A 133 10.40 -8.02 -9.51
N VAL A 134 10.63 -6.92 -10.23
CA VAL A 134 9.78 -5.73 -10.21
C VAL A 134 8.71 -5.77 -11.29
N ILE A 135 8.81 -6.69 -12.26
CA ILE A 135 7.88 -6.80 -13.38
C ILE A 135 6.41 -6.87 -12.90
N PRO A 136 6.05 -7.67 -11.88
CA PRO A 136 4.68 -7.69 -11.37
C PRO A 136 4.18 -6.33 -10.87
N PHE A 137 5.07 -5.49 -10.33
CA PHE A 137 4.73 -4.12 -9.94
C PHE A 137 4.49 -3.23 -11.16
N ILE A 138 5.35 -3.31 -12.19
CA ILE A 138 5.17 -2.55 -13.44
C ILE A 138 3.85 -2.95 -14.12
N GLU A 139 3.54 -4.25 -14.18
CA GLU A 139 2.26 -4.75 -14.69
C GLU A 139 1.07 -4.30 -13.85
N ALA A 140 1.22 -4.24 -12.53
CA ALA A 140 0.19 -3.72 -11.64
C ALA A 140 -0.14 -2.25 -11.95
N LEU A 141 0.87 -1.42 -12.24
CA LEU A 141 0.67 -0.02 -12.64
C LEU A 141 -0.12 0.11 -13.96
N GLN A 142 0.02 -0.84 -14.90
CA GLN A 142 -0.78 -0.83 -16.14
C GLN A 142 -2.29 -0.96 -15.87
N ARG A 143 -2.65 -1.56 -14.74
CA ARG A 143 -4.05 -1.77 -14.33
C ARG A 143 -4.62 -0.59 -13.55
N THR A 144 -3.81 0.39 -13.15
CA THR A 144 -4.21 1.57 -12.37
C THR A 144 -4.38 2.82 -13.25
N ARG A 145 -5.37 2.81 -14.15
CA ARG A 145 -5.57 3.89 -15.16
C ARG A 145 -5.96 5.25 -14.58
N ARG A 146 -6.49 5.27 -13.35
CA ARG A 146 -6.94 6.49 -12.66
C ARG A 146 -5.88 7.10 -11.75
N LEU A 147 -4.67 6.51 -11.72
CA LEU A 147 -3.60 6.96 -10.85
C LEU A 147 -3.20 8.40 -11.21
N GLN A 148 -3.30 9.29 -10.23
CA GLN A 148 -3.00 10.73 -10.33
C GLN A 148 -1.69 11.07 -9.60
N MET A 149 -1.39 10.37 -8.52
CA MET A 149 -0.19 10.57 -7.72
C MET A 149 0.52 9.24 -7.51
N LEU A 150 1.80 9.21 -7.85
CA LEU A 150 2.70 8.08 -7.59
C LEU A 150 3.92 8.59 -6.83
N HIS A 151 4.09 8.13 -5.59
CA HIS A 151 5.26 8.43 -4.78
C HIS A 151 5.98 7.13 -4.45
N ILE A 152 7.25 7.04 -4.83
CA ILE A 152 8.11 5.88 -4.60
C ILE A 152 9.39 6.36 -3.88
N ASN A 153 9.47 6.08 -2.59
CA ASN A 153 10.67 6.23 -1.75
C ASN A 153 11.10 4.84 -1.26
N CYS A 154 11.56 3.98 -2.14
CA CYS A 154 11.92 2.63 -1.75
C CYS A 154 12.97 2.01 -2.67
N SER A 155 13.41 0.79 -2.35
CA SER A 155 14.43 0.08 -3.13
C SER A 155 13.90 -0.52 -4.44
N LEU A 156 12.66 -0.26 -4.86
CA LEU A 156 12.12 -0.74 -6.14
C LEU A 156 13.03 -0.41 -7.34
N PRO A 157 13.60 0.82 -7.47
CA PRO A 157 14.54 1.15 -8.54
C PRO A 157 15.81 0.28 -8.54
N LYS A 158 16.29 -0.16 -7.37
CA LYS A 158 17.45 -1.06 -7.26
C LYS A 158 17.19 -2.42 -7.90
N PHE A 159 15.97 -2.96 -7.76
CA PHE A 159 15.59 -4.23 -8.40
C PHE A 159 15.45 -4.07 -9.93
N ILE A 160 14.94 -2.92 -10.37
CA ILE A 160 14.83 -2.57 -11.78
C ILE A 160 16.21 -2.57 -12.46
N ALA A 161 17.25 -2.10 -11.78
CA ALA A 161 18.60 -2.05 -12.32
C ALA A 161 19.09 -3.41 -12.84
N SER A 162 18.79 -4.50 -12.13
CA SER A 162 19.23 -5.86 -12.44
C SER A 162 18.40 -6.58 -13.49
N GLU A 163 17.21 -6.08 -13.85
CA GLU A 163 16.27 -6.82 -14.72
C GLU A 163 16.27 -6.37 -16.17
N ASP A 164 16.09 -7.29 -17.11
CA ASP A 164 15.79 -6.94 -18.50
C ASP A 164 14.29 -6.62 -18.64
N LEU A 165 13.99 -5.34 -18.88
CA LEU A 165 12.62 -4.84 -19.01
C LEU A 165 12.18 -4.70 -20.48
N SER A 166 12.97 -5.17 -21.44
CA SER A 166 12.68 -5.09 -22.87
C SER A 166 11.38 -5.79 -23.28
N ALA A 167 10.95 -6.80 -22.51
CA ALA A 167 9.70 -7.54 -22.74
C ALA A 167 8.46 -6.85 -22.16
N VAL A 168 8.62 -5.82 -21.31
CA VAL A 168 7.50 -5.17 -20.64
C VAL A 168 6.98 -4.02 -21.50
N ALA A 169 5.70 -4.09 -21.88
CA ALA A 169 5.06 -2.99 -22.59
C ALA A 169 5.09 -1.70 -21.73
N PRO A 170 5.39 -0.53 -22.31
CA PRO A 170 5.38 0.72 -21.56
C PRO A 170 4.02 0.97 -20.89
N VAL A 171 4.06 1.40 -19.63
CA VAL A 171 2.89 1.67 -18.81
C VAL A 171 2.34 3.05 -19.14
N GLU A 172 1.12 3.11 -19.65
CA GLU A 172 0.45 4.38 -19.94
C GLU A 172 -0.29 4.91 -18.71
N LEU A 173 0.31 5.88 -18.03
CA LEU A 173 -0.27 6.54 -16.85
C LEU A 173 -0.88 7.89 -17.25
N LEU A 174 -1.93 7.85 -18.07
CA LEU A 174 -2.53 9.04 -18.69
C LEU A 174 -3.14 10.03 -17.69
N SER A 175 -3.53 9.55 -16.50
CA SER A 175 -4.11 10.37 -15.44
C SER A 175 -3.08 10.95 -14.47
N LEU A 176 -1.80 10.55 -14.60
CA LEU A 176 -0.76 10.89 -13.63
C LEU A 176 -0.42 12.38 -13.73
N ARG A 177 -0.46 13.06 -12.59
CA ARG A 177 -0.20 14.49 -12.43
C ARG A 177 1.08 14.74 -11.66
N GLU A 178 1.35 13.87 -10.70
CA GLU A 178 2.44 14.00 -9.74
C GLU A 178 3.22 12.69 -9.67
N LEU A 179 4.53 12.78 -9.85
CA LEU A 179 5.47 11.67 -9.72
C LEU A 179 6.64 12.10 -8.83
N TYR A 180 6.78 11.41 -7.70
CA TYR A 180 7.88 11.61 -6.76
C TYR A 180 8.72 10.34 -6.70
N LEU A 181 10.00 10.47 -7.05
CA LEU A 181 10.96 9.37 -6.99
C LEU A 181 12.10 9.79 -6.07
N GLU A 182 12.16 9.17 -4.90
CA GLU A 182 13.21 9.41 -3.91
C GLU A 182 14.13 8.17 -3.90
N ASP A 183 15.24 8.25 -4.65
CA ASP A 183 16.34 7.27 -4.56
C ASP A 183 17.65 7.93 -4.95
N SER A 184 18.64 7.74 -4.07
CA SER A 184 20.02 8.25 -4.13
C SER A 184 20.85 7.89 -5.37
N GLN A 185 20.33 7.15 -6.35
CA GLN A 185 21.06 6.75 -7.56
C GLN A 185 20.29 7.04 -8.85
N GLU A 186 20.65 8.14 -9.52
CA GLU A 186 20.04 8.67 -10.74
C GLU A 186 19.79 7.62 -11.84
N GLY A 187 20.69 6.64 -12.00
CA GLY A 187 20.59 5.61 -13.04
C GLY A 187 19.39 4.66 -12.88
N TYR A 188 18.89 4.46 -11.66
CA TYR A 188 17.77 3.55 -11.41
C TYR A 188 16.43 4.21 -11.74
N ASN A 189 16.31 5.50 -11.43
CA ASN A 189 15.13 6.30 -11.77
C ASN A 189 14.96 6.40 -13.29
N ALA A 190 16.04 6.59 -14.05
CA ALA A 190 15.99 6.63 -15.51
C ALA A 190 15.43 5.33 -16.12
N LYS A 191 15.85 4.17 -15.60
CA LYS A 191 15.37 2.86 -16.07
C LYS A 191 13.90 2.64 -15.70
N PHE A 192 13.47 3.03 -14.49
CA PHE A 192 12.05 2.99 -14.11
C PHE A 192 11.19 3.90 -15.00
N LEU A 193 11.62 5.15 -15.21
CA LEU A 193 10.94 6.13 -16.05
C LEU A 193 10.83 5.66 -17.50
N SER A 194 11.81 4.90 -18.00
CA SER A 194 11.77 4.31 -19.36
C SER A 194 10.60 3.33 -19.55
N CYS A 195 10.09 2.75 -18.46
CA CYS A 195 8.92 1.87 -18.47
C CYS A 195 7.60 2.64 -18.42
N LEU A 196 7.63 3.96 -18.19
CA LEU A 196 6.43 4.78 -18.06
C LEU A 196 6.25 5.68 -19.29
N ARG A 197 5.04 5.70 -19.83
CA ARG A 197 4.59 6.71 -20.79
C ARG A 197 3.69 7.69 -20.07
N ILE A 198 4.21 8.88 -19.82
CA ILE A 198 3.50 9.91 -19.06
C ILE A 198 3.27 11.13 -19.97
N PRO A 199 2.03 11.38 -20.42
CA PRO A 199 1.77 12.37 -21.46
C PRO A 199 1.97 13.82 -21.02
N SER A 200 1.81 14.10 -19.72
CA SER A 200 1.80 15.46 -19.17
C SER A 200 1.97 15.41 -17.64
N VAL A 201 3.20 15.23 -17.14
CA VAL A 201 3.45 15.39 -15.70
C VAL A 201 3.64 16.88 -15.40
N THR A 202 2.87 17.39 -14.44
CA THR A 202 2.97 18.79 -14.01
C THR A 202 4.18 19.00 -13.09
N LEU A 203 4.55 17.97 -12.33
CA LEU A 203 5.67 17.98 -11.39
C LEU A 203 6.36 16.60 -11.34
N VAL A 204 7.63 16.56 -11.75
CA VAL A 204 8.53 15.42 -11.54
C VAL A 204 9.60 15.91 -10.56
N GLU A 205 9.55 15.42 -9.34
CA GLU A 205 10.60 15.65 -8.34
C GLU A 205 11.42 14.37 -8.20
N VAL A 206 12.72 14.50 -8.46
CA VAL A 206 13.72 13.46 -8.26
C VAL A 206 14.72 14.01 -7.26
N GLU A 207 14.74 13.44 -6.06
CA GLU A 207 15.68 13.76 -4.99
C GLU A 207 16.76 12.69 -4.83
#